data_AF-A0A512CX75-F1
#
_entry.id   AF-A0A512CX75-F1
#
_cell.length_a   1.000
_cell.length_b   1.000
_cell.length_c   1.000
_cell.angle_alpha   90.00
_cell.angle_beta   90.00
_cell.angle_gamma   90.00
#
_symmetry.space_group_name_H-M   'P 1'
#
loop_
_entity.id
_entity.type
_entity.pdbx_description
1 polymer ?
#
loop_
_entity_poly.entity_id
_entity_poly.type
_entity_poly.pdbx_seq_one_letter_code
_entity_poly.pdbx_strand_id
1 'polypeptide(L)'
;MAPGALYWHVANKQELLVEVADVLLAEIPAPPVDRPASEALVGLAVAVREVLAAVPDAADVVGLAYAVDPGATRPLRDLARLVHEAGAPAAERDEAAALVVHHILGSVAAQQDRSLAATIDPDLPAPDATAEAKAFEVGLSVIVRGLTRSR
;
A
#
# COMPACT_ATOMS: atom_id res chain seq x y z
N MET A 1 -36.19 -12.49 3.43
CA MET A 1 -35.47 -11.30 3.92
C MET A 1 -34.84 -10.64 2.71
N ALA A 2 -35.32 -9.46 2.29
CA ALA A 2 -34.74 -8.77 1.14
C ALA A 2 -33.37 -8.16 1.53
N PRO A 3 -32.27 -8.43 0.81
CA PRO A 3 -30.99 -7.79 1.06
C PRO A 3 -31.02 -6.41 0.40
N GLY A 4 -31.67 -5.45 1.06
CA GLY A 4 -31.89 -4.12 0.50
C GLY A 4 -31.95 -3.07 1.58
N ALA A 5 -30.89 -2.93 2.38
CA ALA A 5 -30.83 -1.89 3.41
C ALA A 5 -29.42 -1.40 3.79
N LEU A 6 -28.35 -1.79 3.08
CA LEU A 6 -26.99 -1.31 3.40
C LEU A 6 -26.31 -0.47 2.30
N TYR A 7 -27.03 -0.10 1.24
CA TYR A 7 -26.45 0.65 0.10
C TYR A 7 -26.78 2.16 0.06
N TRP A 8 -27.61 2.70 0.97
CA TRP A 8 -28.38 3.91 0.65
C TRP A 8 -28.10 5.20 1.43
N HIS A 9 -26.91 5.43 2.01
CA HIS A 9 -26.50 6.80 2.41
C HIS A 9 -24.99 7.04 2.34
N VAL A 10 -24.38 6.85 1.16
CA VAL A 10 -23.06 7.45 0.88
C VAL A 10 -23.20 8.29 -0.37
N ALA A 11 -22.91 9.59 -0.25
CA ALA A 11 -23.24 10.60 -1.25
C ALA A 11 -22.54 10.36 -2.60
N ASN A 12 -21.44 9.58 -2.62
CA ASN A 12 -20.81 9.04 -3.81
C ASN A 12 -20.06 7.73 -3.46
N LYS A 13 -20.15 6.70 -4.31
CA LYS A 13 -19.37 5.45 -4.13
C LYS A 13 -17.87 5.71 -4.04
N GLN A 14 -17.38 6.79 -4.64
CA GLN A 14 -15.98 7.19 -4.61
C GLN A 14 -15.57 7.74 -3.23
N GLU A 15 -16.41 8.56 -2.61
CA GLU A 15 -16.17 9.07 -1.25
C GLU A 15 -16.14 7.92 -0.24
N LEU A 16 -17.02 6.92 -0.39
CA LEU A 16 -16.99 5.73 0.47
C LEU A 16 -15.63 5.01 0.41
N LEU A 17 -15.05 4.84 -0.79
CA LEU A 17 -13.79 4.12 -0.94
C LEU A 17 -12.63 4.87 -0.28
N VAL A 18 -12.62 6.19 -0.37
CA VAL A 18 -11.65 7.04 0.32
C VAL A 18 -11.78 6.90 1.84
N GLU A 19 -13.00 6.99 2.38
CA GLU A 19 -13.25 6.83 3.81
C GLU A 19 -12.84 5.43 4.32
N VAL A 20 -13.12 4.37 3.55
CA VAL A 20 -12.70 3.01 3.91
C VAL A 20 -11.17 2.90 3.88
N ALA A 21 -10.50 3.45 2.87
CA ALA A 21 -9.04 3.46 2.81
C ALA A 21 -8.43 4.23 4.00
N ASP A 22 -9.05 5.34 4.41
CA ASP A 22 -8.65 6.10 5.59
C ASP A 22 -8.79 5.27 6.86
N VAL A 23 -9.91 4.57 7.05
CA VAL A 23 -10.13 3.67 8.20
C VAL A 23 -9.09 2.54 8.22
N LEU A 24 -8.82 1.91 7.07
CA LEU A 24 -7.84 0.83 6.96
C LEU A 24 -6.44 1.29 7.38
N LEU A 25 -6.08 2.53 7.04
CA LEU A 25 -4.73 3.06 7.20
C LEU A 25 -4.55 3.92 8.47
N ALA A 26 -5.62 4.16 9.23
CA ALA A 26 -5.64 5.09 10.38
C ALA A 26 -4.66 4.69 11.50
N GLU A 27 -4.60 3.40 11.81
CA GLU A 27 -3.81 2.84 12.94
C GLU A 27 -2.31 2.81 12.67
N ILE A 28 -1.88 3.02 11.43
CA ILE A 28 -0.47 3.12 11.10
C ILE A 28 0.07 4.35 11.85
N PRO A 29 1.19 4.27 12.60
CA PRO A 29 1.76 5.45 13.23
C PRO A 29 2.41 6.37 12.19
N ALA A 30 2.52 7.66 12.50
CA ALA A 30 3.31 8.57 11.67
C ALA A 30 4.78 8.12 11.67
N PRO A 31 5.49 8.28 10.54
CA PRO A 31 6.89 7.91 10.45
C PRO A 31 7.76 8.75 11.40
N PRO A 32 8.81 8.17 12.00
CA PRO A 32 9.72 8.89 12.89
C PRO A 32 10.48 9.99 12.14
N VAL A 33 10.63 11.15 12.77
CA VAL A 33 11.32 12.33 12.20
C VAL A 33 12.82 12.37 12.48
N ASP A 34 13.30 11.51 13.39
CA ASP A 34 14.70 11.43 13.82
C ASP A 34 15.53 10.42 13.02
N ARG A 35 14.94 9.81 11.98
CA ARG A 35 15.59 8.82 11.11
C ARG A 35 15.82 9.36 9.70
N PRO A 36 16.81 8.80 8.97
CA PRO A 36 16.94 9.08 7.54
C PRO A 36 15.63 8.79 6.80
N ALA A 37 15.24 9.68 5.89
CA ALA A 37 13.98 9.55 5.15
C ALA A 37 13.86 8.22 4.40
N SER A 38 14.95 7.68 3.88
CA SER A 38 14.97 6.36 3.24
C SER A 38 14.64 5.21 4.20
N GLU A 39 15.08 5.28 5.45
CA GLU A 39 14.75 4.28 6.47
C GLU A 39 13.31 4.42 6.96
N ALA A 40 12.85 5.66 7.18
CA ALA A 40 11.47 5.94 7.52
C ALA A 40 10.50 5.50 6.41
N LEU A 41 10.88 5.69 5.13
CA LEU A 41 10.13 5.20 3.97
C LEU A 41 9.98 3.68 3.99
N VAL A 42 11.07 2.96 4.26
CA VAL A 42 11.04 1.50 4.37
C VAL A 42 10.10 1.05 5.48
N GLY A 43 10.24 1.64 6.67
CA GLY A 43 9.39 1.30 7.81
C GLY A 43 7.90 1.56 7.53
N LEU A 44 7.57 2.72 6.94
CA LEU A 44 6.19 3.04 6.60
C LEU A 44 5.61 2.10 5.53
N ALA A 45 6.37 1.82 4.47
CA ALA A 45 5.92 0.93 3.40
C ALA A 45 5.67 -0.50 3.89
N VAL A 46 6.51 -1.01 4.80
CA VAL A 46 6.30 -2.31 5.48
C VAL A 46 5.03 -2.27 6.32
N ALA A 47 4.84 -1.25 7.15
CA ALA A 47 3.65 -1.12 8.00
C ALA A 47 2.35 -1.05 7.18
N VAL A 48 2.35 -0.28 6.09
CA VAL A 48 1.20 -0.23 5.16
C VAL A 48 0.92 -1.60 4.57
N ARG A 49 1.95 -2.29 4.07
CA ARG A 49 1.78 -3.65 3.52
C ARG A 49 1.18 -4.61 4.53
N GLU A 50 1.71 -4.63 5.76
CA GLU A 50 1.25 -5.56 6.80
C GLU A 50 -0.22 -5.33 7.15
N VAL A 51 -0.63 -4.07 7.32
CA VAL A 51 -2.02 -3.71 7.59
C VAL A 51 -2.94 -4.15 6.45
N LEU A 52 -2.57 -3.89 5.20
CA LEU A 52 -3.40 -4.26 4.05
C LEU A 52 -3.42 -5.78 3.81
N ALA A 53 -2.32 -6.48 4.05
CA ALA A 53 -2.25 -7.93 3.89
C ALA A 53 -3.16 -8.69 4.85
N ALA A 54 -3.48 -8.11 6.01
CA ALA A 54 -4.38 -8.70 7.00
C ALA A 54 -5.87 -8.56 6.65
N VAL A 55 -6.22 -7.69 5.69
CA VAL A 55 -7.62 -7.37 5.38
C VAL A 55 -7.95 -7.81 3.95
N PRO A 56 -8.93 -8.71 3.75
CA PRO A 56 -9.35 -9.14 2.41
C PRO A 56 -9.69 -7.96 1.50
N ASP A 57 -9.28 -8.06 0.23
CA ASP A 57 -9.53 -7.07 -0.84
C ASP A 57 -9.02 -5.63 -0.56
N ALA A 58 -8.24 -5.44 0.50
CA ALA A 58 -7.77 -4.11 0.90
C ALA A 58 -6.84 -3.46 -0.13
N ALA A 59 -6.09 -4.25 -0.89
CA ALA A 59 -5.25 -3.74 -1.99
C ALA A 59 -6.10 -3.07 -3.08
N ASP A 60 -7.24 -3.69 -3.45
CA ASP A 60 -8.15 -3.15 -4.45
C ASP A 60 -8.86 -1.89 -3.94
N VAL A 61 -9.32 -1.91 -2.69
CA VAL A 61 -9.99 -0.75 -2.08
C VAL A 61 -9.05 0.45 -2.01
N VAL A 62 -7.84 0.27 -1.50
CA VAL A 62 -6.84 1.35 -1.40
C VAL A 62 -6.34 1.76 -2.79
N GLY A 63 -6.20 0.82 -3.73
CA GLY A 63 -5.84 1.12 -5.11
C GLY A 63 -6.88 2.01 -5.81
N LEU A 64 -8.17 1.74 -5.61
CA LEU A 64 -9.25 2.59 -6.12
C LEU A 64 -9.26 3.97 -5.46
N ALA A 65 -9.08 4.05 -4.14
CA ALA A 65 -8.97 5.33 -3.44
C ALA A 65 -7.77 6.15 -3.94
N TYR A 66 -6.61 5.52 -4.11
CA TYR A 66 -5.40 6.15 -4.64
C TYR A 66 -5.59 6.65 -6.08
N ALA A 67 -6.33 5.92 -6.92
CA ALA A 67 -6.65 6.36 -8.28
C ALA A 67 -7.58 7.58 -8.32
N VAL A 68 -8.42 7.76 -7.30
CA VAL A 68 -9.28 8.95 -7.15
C VAL A 68 -8.50 10.14 -6.60
N ASP A 69 -7.74 9.91 -5.52
CA ASP A 69 -6.90 10.90 -4.88
C ASP A 69 -5.65 10.23 -4.27
N PRO A 70 -4.46 10.40 -4.89
CA PRO A 70 -3.20 9.87 -4.36
C PRO A 70 -2.85 10.35 -2.95
N GLY A 71 -3.41 11.49 -2.54
CA GLY A 71 -3.21 12.11 -1.25
C GLY A 71 -4.36 11.90 -0.28
N ALA A 72 -5.32 11.01 -0.57
CA ALA A 72 -6.53 10.78 0.23
C ALA A 72 -6.20 10.54 1.71
N THR A 73 -5.24 9.64 1.97
CA THR A 73 -4.95 9.19 3.34
C THR A 73 -3.61 9.70 3.86
N ARG A 74 -3.49 9.81 5.20
CA ARG A 74 -2.26 10.27 5.83
C ARG A 74 -1.03 9.42 5.46
N PRO A 75 -1.07 8.07 5.52
CA PRO A 75 0.08 7.26 5.12
C PRO A 75 0.49 7.43 3.65
N LEU A 76 -0.45 7.62 2.72
CA LEU A 76 -0.12 7.84 1.30
C LEU A 76 0.59 9.18 1.10
N ARG A 77 0.13 10.25 1.78
CA ARG A 77 0.84 11.54 1.82
C ARG A 77 2.23 11.43 2.44
N ASP A 78 2.36 10.67 3.53
CA ASP A 78 3.64 10.44 4.19
C ASP A 78 4.62 9.65 3.30
N LEU A 79 4.15 8.65 2.56
CA LEU A 79 4.96 7.92 1.57
C LEU A 79 5.47 8.86 0.47
N ALA A 80 4.60 9.68 -0.12
CA ALA A 80 5.01 10.64 -1.16
C ALA A 80 6.04 11.65 -0.63
N ARG A 81 5.81 12.19 0.58
CA ARG A 81 6.75 13.09 1.25
C ARG A 81 8.12 12.42 1.48
N LEU A 82 8.12 11.20 2.03
CA LEU A 82 9.36 10.48 2.32
C LEU A 82 10.12 10.08 1.05
N VAL A 83 9.43 9.75 -0.04
CA VAL A 83 10.07 9.53 -1.36
C VAL A 83 10.80 10.80 -1.82
N HIS A 84 10.17 11.96 -1.67
CA HIS A 84 10.82 13.23 -1.97
C HIS A 84 12.06 13.45 -1.08
N GLU A 85 11.92 13.32 0.24
CA GLU A 85 13.00 13.54 1.21
C GLU A 85 14.16 12.54 1.04
N ALA A 86 13.86 11.30 0.60
CA ALA A 86 14.84 10.27 0.30
C ALA A 86 15.70 10.59 -0.94
N GLY A 87 15.27 11.55 -1.78
CA GLY A 87 16.08 12.08 -2.87
C GLY A 87 15.52 11.89 -4.27
N ALA A 88 14.21 11.60 -4.42
CA ALA A 88 13.58 11.56 -5.73
C ALA A 88 13.80 12.90 -6.50
N PRO A 89 14.24 12.85 -7.78
CA PRO A 89 14.39 14.05 -8.61
C PRO A 89 13.09 14.84 -8.67
N ALA A 90 13.18 16.17 -8.68
CA ALA A 90 12.00 17.04 -8.65
C ALA A 90 11.02 16.80 -9.80
N ALA A 91 11.53 16.39 -10.96
CA ALA A 91 10.73 16.12 -12.16
C ALA A 91 10.03 14.75 -12.14
N GLU A 92 10.36 13.87 -11.18
CA GLU A 92 9.91 12.46 -11.16
C GLU A 92 9.30 12.05 -9.80
N ARG A 93 8.97 13.02 -8.94
CA ARG A 93 8.55 12.73 -7.55
C ARG A 93 7.25 11.95 -7.50
N ASP A 94 6.29 12.32 -8.35
CA ASP A 94 4.97 11.72 -8.35
C ASP A 94 5.04 10.30 -8.93
N GLU A 95 5.84 10.09 -9.97
CA GLU A 95 6.12 8.77 -10.55
C GLU A 95 6.86 7.86 -9.56
N ALA A 96 7.83 8.39 -8.83
CA ALA A 96 8.55 7.67 -7.79
C ALA A 96 7.64 7.30 -6.61
N ALA A 97 6.75 8.20 -6.19
CA ALA A 97 5.77 7.92 -5.14
C ALA A 97 4.78 6.84 -5.59
N ALA A 98 4.26 6.97 -6.82
CA ALA A 98 3.38 5.98 -7.42
C ALA A 98 4.07 4.61 -7.53
N LEU A 99 5.34 4.55 -7.90
CA LEU A 99 6.11 3.30 -7.93
C LEU A 99 6.13 2.60 -6.57
N VAL A 100 6.37 3.34 -5.48
CA VAL A 100 6.36 2.77 -4.12
C VAL A 100 4.97 2.27 -3.75
N VAL A 101 3.92 3.07 -3.99
CA VAL A 101 2.54 2.68 -3.67
C VAL A 101 2.12 1.45 -4.49
N HIS A 102 2.37 1.42 -5.80
CA HIS A 102 2.05 0.27 -6.64
C HIS A 102 2.84 -0.99 -6.25
N HIS A 103 4.09 -0.86 -5.80
CA HIS A 103 4.87 -1.99 -5.28
C HIS A 103 4.24 -2.57 -4.02
N ILE A 104 3.77 -1.72 -3.09
CA ILE A 104 3.04 -2.15 -1.89
C ILE A 104 1.77 -2.89 -2.30
N LEU A 105 0.88 -2.24 -3.05
CA LEU A 105 -0.42 -2.77 -3.45
C LEU A 105 -0.29 -4.06 -4.26
N GLY A 106 0.62 -4.09 -5.23
CA GLY A 106 0.88 -5.28 -6.04
C GLY A 106 1.41 -6.45 -5.21
N SER A 107 2.24 -6.20 -4.19
CA SER A 107 2.70 -7.28 -3.31
C SER A 107 1.58 -7.86 -2.44
N VAL A 108 0.64 -7.02 -1.99
CA VAL A 108 -0.52 -7.43 -1.19
C VAL A 108 -1.51 -8.21 -2.06
N ALA A 109 -1.85 -7.68 -3.23
CA ALA A 109 -2.74 -8.35 -4.19
C ALA A 109 -2.20 -9.74 -4.56
N ALA A 110 -0.90 -9.86 -4.88
CA ALA A 110 -0.29 -11.15 -5.19
C ALA A 110 -0.34 -12.15 -4.03
N GLN A 111 -0.19 -11.69 -2.77
CA GLN A 111 -0.35 -12.53 -1.58
C GLN A 111 -1.80 -12.99 -1.40
N GLN A 112 -2.76 -12.10 -1.62
CA GLN A 112 -4.19 -12.40 -1.52
C GLN A 112 -4.64 -13.39 -2.62
N ASP A 113 -4.19 -13.19 -3.85
CA ASP A 113 -4.44 -14.09 -4.98
C ASP A 113 -3.91 -15.51 -4.72
N ARG A 114 -2.69 -15.63 -4.18
CA ARG A 114 -2.14 -16.96 -3.80
C ARG A 114 -2.96 -17.61 -2.70
N SER A 115 -3.36 -16.82 -1.70
CA SER A 115 -4.20 -17.33 -0.61
C SER A 115 -5.53 -17.83 -1.13
N LEU A 116 -6.18 -17.08 -2.03
CA LEU A 116 -7.41 -17.47 -2.69
C LEU A 116 -7.20 -18.74 -3.54
N ALA A 117 -6.15 -18.79 -4.36
CA ALA A 117 -5.85 -19.95 -5.19
C ALA A 117 -5.68 -21.24 -4.37
N ALA A 118 -4.98 -21.18 -3.23
CA ALA A 118 -4.82 -22.31 -2.32
C ALA A 118 -6.13 -22.78 -1.66
N THR A 119 -7.14 -21.89 -1.53
CA THR A 119 -8.49 -22.32 -1.10
C THR A 119 -9.28 -23.04 -2.19
N ILE A 120 -8.98 -22.77 -3.47
CA ILE A 120 -9.65 -23.34 -4.63
C ILE A 120 -9.04 -24.70 -4.98
N ASP A 121 -7.71 -24.80 -4.95
CA ASP A 121 -6.94 -26.00 -5.29
C ASP A 121 -5.96 -26.36 -4.14
N PRO A 122 -6.28 -27.37 -3.32
CA PRO A 122 -5.45 -27.82 -2.21
C PRO A 122 -4.10 -28.42 -2.62
N ASP A 123 -3.90 -28.79 -3.89
CA ASP A 123 -2.64 -29.36 -4.39
C ASP A 123 -1.60 -28.27 -4.70
N LEU A 124 -2.01 -26.99 -4.71
CA LEU A 124 -1.10 -25.86 -4.87
C LEU A 124 -0.22 -25.66 -3.63
N PRO A 125 1.01 -25.13 -3.80
CA PRO A 125 1.85 -24.76 -2.67
C PRO A 125 1.12 -23.80 -1.73
N ALA A 126 1.21 -24.06 -0.42
CA ALA A 126 0.66 -23.18 0.59
C ALA A 126 1.32 -21.78 0.51
N PRO A 127 0.57 -20.69 0.78
CA PRO A 127 1.13 -19.36 0.87
C PRO A 127 2.27 -19.28 1.89
N ASP A 128 3.38 -18.67 1.50
CA ASP A 128 4.54 -18.44 2.37
C ASP A 128 4.69 -16.95 2.63
N ALA A 129 4.03 -16.49 3.69
CA ALA A 129 4.05 -15.08 4.11
C ALA A 129 5.47 -14.57 4.37
N THR A 130 6.39 -15.43 4.80
CA THR A 130 7.78 -15.04 5.08
C THR A 130 8.54 -14.78 3.78
N ALA A 131 8.41 -15.68 2.80
CA ALA A 131 9.01 -15.48 1.48
C ALA A 131 8.43 -14.26 0.76
N GLU A 132 7.13 -14.02 0.89
CA GLU A 132 6.43 -12.88 0.30
C GLU A 132 6.86 -11.55 0.92
N ALA A 133 6.96 -11.47 2.25
CA ALA A 133 7.49 -10.30 2.95
C ALA A 133 8.93 -10.01 2.51
N LYS A 134 9.78 -11.05 2.44
CA LYS A 134 11.15 -10.92 1.96
C LYS A 134 11.22 -10.42 0.52
N ALA A 135 10.38 -10.94 -0.38
CA ALA A 135 10.33 -10.49 -1.77
C ALA A 135 9.95 -9.00 -1.87
N PHE A 136 8.97 -8.57 -1.08
CA PHE A 136 8.58 -7.17 -0.98
C PHE A 136 9.73 -6.29 -0.48
N GLU A 137 10.38 -6.65 0.61
CA GLU A 137 11.50 -5.90 1.20
C GLU A 137 12.68 -5.77 0.22
N VAL A 138 13.00 -6.86 -0.49
CA VAL A 138 14.06 -6.84 -1.52
C VAL A 138 13.68 -5.87 -2.65
N GLY A 139 12.46 -5.93 -3.16
CA GLY A 139 11.98 -5.02 -4.21
C GLY A 139 12.01 -3.55 -3.76
N LEU A 140 11.55 -3.28 -2.53
CA LEU A 140 11.57 -1.95 -1.94
C LEU A 140 13.00 -1.43 -1.77
N SER A 141 13.95 -2.29 -1.36
CA SER A 141 15.37 -1.93 -1.26
C SER A 141 15.97 -1.53 -2.62
N VAL A 142 15.49 -2.12 -3.72
CA VAL A 142 15.93 -1.75 -5.08
C VAL A 142 15.41 -0.37 -5.44
N ILE A 143 14.13 -0.12 -5.18
CA ILE A 143 13.49 1.19 -5.42
C ILE A 143 14.22 2.28 -4.63
N VAL A 144 14.37 2.10 -3.31
CA VAL A 144 15.01 3.10 -2.43
C VAL A 144 16.46 3.37 -2.83
N ARG A 145 17.24 2.34 -3.20
CA ARG A 145 18.60 2.53 -3.72
C ARG A 145 18.61 3.31 -5.04
N GLY A 146 17.62 3.08 -5.91
CA GLY A 146 17.43 3.84 -7.14
C GLY A 146 17.24 5.33 -6.88
N LEU A 147 16.36 5.68 -5.94
CA LEU A 147 16.08 7.08 -5.56
C LEU A 147 17.36 7.83 -5.14
N THR A 148 18.23 7.18 -4.37
CA THR A 148 19.46 7.80 -3.86
C THR A 148 20.55 7.99 -4.93
N ARG A 149 20.50 7.22 -6.03
CA ARG A 149 21.53 7.23 -7.10
C ARG A 149 21.23 8.22 -8.23
N SER A 150 19.99 8.71 -8.35
CA SER A 150 19.60 9.72 -9.35
C SER A 150 20.01 11.15 -8.97
N ARG A 151 20.97 11.32 -8.05
CA ARG A 151 21.52 12.62 -7.62
C ARG A 151 22.75 13.01 -8.43
#